data_AF-A0A2V6CC92-F1
#
_entry.id   AF-A0A2V6CC92-F1
#
_cell.length_a   1.000
_cell.length_b   1.000
_cell.length_c   1.000
_cell.angle_alpha   90.00
_cell.angle_beta   90.00
_cell.angle_gamma   90.00
#
_symmetry.space_group_name_H-M   'P 1'
#
loop_
_entity.id
_entity.type
_entity.pdbx_description
1 polymer ?
#
loop_
_entity_poly.entity_id
_entity_poly.type
_entity_poly.pdbx_seq_one_letter_code
_entity_poly.pdbx_strand_id
1 'polypeptide(L)'
;MYIERRHNVGKEEAIQKIDGFLDDLMRRQFPSGVTIKEHFKSWSDDAMHFSFKARKGFIGATISGVIRVSDDSVIMDSDLPGLVTAFVSEDTIRDVIEKQLDDLFPA
;
A
#
# COMPACT_ATOMS: atom_id res chain seq x y z
N MET A 1 1.19 -10.18 4.62
CA MET A 1 0.29 -10.22 3.46
C MET A 1 1.10 -10.00 2.19
N TYR A 2 0.93 -10.89 1.21
CA TYR A 2 1.61 -10.85 -0.09
C TYR A 2 0.59 -10.61 -1.21
N ILE A 3 0.88 -9.67 -2.10
CA ILE A 3 0.08 -9.35 -3.30
C ILE A 3 1.05 -9.18 -4.49
N GLU A 4 0.73 -9.81 -5.62
CA GLU A 4 1.44 -9.63 -6.88
C GLU A 4 0.48 -9.11 -7.93
N ARG A 5 0.93 -8.12 -8.72
CA ARG A 5 0.18 -7.56 -9.84
C ARG A 5 1.07 -7.45 -11.07
N ARG A 6 0.64 -8.09 -12.16
CA ARG A 6 1.26 -7.94 -13.49
C ARG A 6 0.91 -6.58 -14.10
N HIS A 7 1.83 -6.02 -14.87
CA HIS A 7 1.61 -4.80 -15.67
C HIS A 7 2.35 -4.85 -17.00
N ASN A 8 1.96 -3.98 -17.93
CA ASN A 8 2.54 -3.84 -19.26
C ASN A 8 3.36 -2.54 -19.45
N VAL A 9 3.49 -1.74 -18.38
CA VAL A 9 4.33 -0.53 -18.38
C VAL A 9 5.77 -0.88 -18.02
N GLY A 10 6.72 -0.05 -18.47
CA GLY A 10 8.13 -0.22 -18.10
C GLY A 10 8.37 0.05 -16.61
N LYS A 11 9.47 -0.50 -16.07
CA LYS A 11 9.83 -0.40 -14.65
C LYS A 11 9.86 1.03 -14.10
N GLU A 12 10.46 1.97 -14.82
CA GLU A 12 10.52 3.38 -14.37
C GLU A 12 9.12 4.02 -14.27
N GLU A 13 8.24 3.74 -15.23
CA GLU A 13 6.86 4.21 -15.19
C GLU A 13 6.09 3.55 -14.03
N ALA A 14 6.29 2.26 -13.80
CA ALA A 14 5.70 1.56 -12.65
C ALA A 14 6.17 2.13 -11.31
N ILE A 15 7.46 2.47 -11.18
CA ILE A 15 8.01 3.15 -10.00
C ILE A 15 7.29 4.49 -9.78
N GLN A 16 7.17 5.33 -10.81
CA GLN A 16 6.49 6.63 -10.71
C GLN A 16 5.02 6.50 -10.33
N LYS A 17 4.31 5.52 -10.94
CA LYS A 17 2.91 5.22 -10.63
C LYS A 17 2.73 4.80 -9.17
N ILE A 18 3.56 3.89 -8.67
CA ILE A 18 3.52 3.44 -7.27
C ILE A 18 3.86 4.58 -6.31
N ASP A 19 4.86 5.40 -6.66
CA ASP A 19 5.28 6.52 -5.82
C ASP A 19 4.16 7.55 -5.62
N GLY A 20 3.50 7.94 -6.72
CA GLY A 20 2.35 8.83 -6.69
C GLY A 20 1.14 8.21 -5.99
N PHE A 21 0.86 6.93 -6.24
CA PHE A 21 -0.22 6.21 -5.56
C PHE A 21 -0.07 6.23 -4.04
N LEU A 22 1.13 5.93 -3.49
CA LEU A 22 1.33 5.98 -2.05
C LEU A 22 1.25 7.40 -1.49
N ASP A 23 1.72 8.41 -2.21
CA ASP A 23 1.55 9.80 -1.78
C ASP A 23 0.07 10.18 -1.64
N ASP A 24 -0.75 9.80 -2.62
CA ASP A 24 -2.19 10.05 -2.59
C ASP A 24 -2.88 9.24 -1.50
N LEU A 25 -2.51 7.97 -1.32
CA LEU A 25 -3.05 7.11 -0.26
C LEU A 25 -2.76 7.70 1.12
N MET A 26 -1.53 8.15 1.37
CA MET A 26 -1.10 8.72 2.64
C MET A 26 -1.80 10.05 2.98
N ARG A 27 -2.24 10.80 1.96
CA ARG A 27 -2.98 12.08 2.11
C ARG A 27 -4.50 11.90 2.12
N ARG A 28 -5.01 10.73 1.70
CA ARG A 28 -6.44 10.46 1.59
C ARG A 28 -7.12 10.45 2.95
N GLN A 29 -8.32 11.03 3.00
CA GLN A 29 -9.25 10.84 4.12
C GLN A 29 -10.15 9.64 3.82
N PHE A 30 -10.23 8.70 4.74
CA PHE A 30 -11.07 7.51 4.58
C PHE A 30 -12.44 7.75 5.22
N PRO A 31 -13.55 7.45 4.51
CA PRO A 31 -14.91 7.75 4.98
C PRO A 31 -15.34 6.95 6.24
N SER A 32 -14.54 5.99 6.71
CA SER A 32 -14.81 5.14 7.87
C SER A 32 -14.24 5.66 9.20
N GLY A 33 -13.74 6.91 9.23
CA GLY A 33 -13.07 7.48 10.40
C GLY A 33 -11.65 6.93 10.63
N VAL A 34 -11.12 6.19 9.65
CA VAL A 34 -9.73 5.73 9.63
C VAL A 34 -8.84 6.90 9.18
N THR A 35 -7.76 7.12 9.92
CA THR A 35 -6.75 8.12 9.60
C THR A 35 -5.38 7.46 9.42
N ILE A 36 -4.61 7.97 8.47
CA ILE A 36 -3.21 7.63 8.28
C ILE A 36 -2.35 8.70 8.94
N LYS A 37 -1.37 8.29 9.74
CA LYS A 37 -0.42 9.14 10.46
C LYS A 37 0.98 8.55 10.38
N GLU A 38 1.97 9.39 10.68
CA GLU A 38 3.37 8.95 10.86
C GLU A 38 3.85 8.11 9.67
N HIS A 39 3.53 8.57 8.46
CA HIS A 39 3.85 7.85 7.23
C HIS A 39 5.33 8.01 6.86
N PHE A 40 5.90 6.97 6.30
CA PHE A 40 7.26 6.91 5.80
C PHE A 40 7.26 6.14 4.48
N LYS A 41 8.01 6.64 3.50
CA LYS A 41 8.41 5.89 2.31
C LYS A 41 9.86 6.18 1.97
N SER A 42 10.58 5.17 1.50
CA SER A 42 11.94 5.33 0.98
C SER A 42 12.18 4.30 -0.10
N TRP A 43 12.70 4.75 -1.24
CA TRP A 43 13.17 3.89 -2.30
C TRP A 43 14.62 3.47 -2.08
N SER A 44 14.93 2.24 -2.46
CA SER A 44 16.27 1.71 -2.69
C SER A 44 16.21 0.95 -4.00
N ASP A 45 16.77 1.53 -5.06
CA ASP A 45 16.66 1.03 -6.43
C ASP A 45 15.20 0.80 -6.86
N ASP A 46 14.75 -0.46 -6.85
CA ASP A 46 13.43 -0.90 -7.29
C ASP A 46 12.53 -1.40 -6.16
N ALA A 47 12.97 -1.24 -4.92
CA ALA A 47 12.23 -1.56 -3.73
C ALA A 47 11.86 -0.30 -2.96
N MET A 48 10.56 -0.08 -2.73
CA MET A 48 10.05 0.93 -1.81
C MET A 48 9.75 0.30 -0.46
N HIS A 49 10.43 0.75 0.58
CA HIS A 49 10.04 0.49 1.96
C HIS A 49 9.00 1.53 2.38
N PHE A 50 7.91 1.08 3.00
CA PHE A 50 6.89 1.97 3.53
C PHE A 50 6.49 1.60 4.95
N SER A 51 6.04 2.59 5.72
CA SER A 51 5.32 2.37 6.96
C SER A 51 4.32 3.49 7.23
N PHE A 52 3.25 3.20 7.95
CA PHE A 52 2.31 4.21 8.42
C PHE A 52 1.49 3.67 9.59
N LYS A 53 0.95 4.58 10.42
CA LYS A 53 -0.02 4.22 11.46
C LYS A 53 -1.43 4.45 10.96
N ALA A 54 -2.19 3.37 10.86
CA ALA A 54 -3.63 3.43 10.67
C ALA A 54 -4.31 3.54 12.04
N ARG A 55 -5.21 4.51 12.21
CA ARG A 55 -5.93 4.75 13.48
C ARG A 55 -7.43 4.91 13.25
N LYS A 56 -8.24 4.34 14.14
CA LYS A 56 -9.69 4.58 14.25
C LYS A 56 -10.02 4.86 15.71
N GLY A 57 -10.30 6.12 16.05
CA GLY A 57 -10.41 6.55 17.45
C GLY A 57 -9.09 6.33 18.20
N PHE A 58 -9.15 5.63 19.34
CA PHE A 58 -7.97 5.32 20.18
C PHE A 58 -7.22 4.05 19.76
N ILE A 59 -7.79 3.25 18.85
CA ILE A 59 -7.15 2.02 18.36
C ILE A 59 -6.30 2.37 17.14
N GLY A 60 -5.08 1.84 17.09
CA GLY A 60 -4.25 1.96 15.91
C GLY A 60 -3.21 0.87 15.82
N ALA A 61 -2.73 0.66 14.60
CA ALA A 61 -1.65 -0.27 14.30
C ALA A 61 -0.70 0.34 13.28
N THR A 62 0.58 -0.01 13.39
CA THR A 62 1.58 0.32 12.39
C THR A 62 1.52 -0.74 11.30
N ILE A 63 1.28 -0.32 10.07
CA ILE A 63 1.38 -1.15 8.88
C ILE A 63 2.71 -0.80 8.22
N SER A 64 3.46 -1.80 7.78
CA SER A 64 4.74 -1.60 7.09
C SER A 64 4.97 -2.67 6.06
N GLY A 65 5.83 -2.41 5.08
CA GLY A 65 6.09 -3.38 4.04
C GLY A 65 7.13 -2.92 3.04
N VAL A 66 7.28 -3.75 2.01
CA VAL A 66 8.14 -3.51 0.86
C VAL A 66 7.34 -3.73 -0.41
N ILE A 67 7.37 -2.76 -1.31
CA ILE A 67 6.89 -2.88 -2.68
C ILE A 67 8.10 -3.05 -3.58
N ARG A 68 8.17 -4.12 -4.37
CA ARG A 68 9.22 -4.37 -5.36
C ARG A 68 8.64 -4.22 -6.76
N VAL A 69 9.34 -3.48 -7.61
CA VAL A 69 8.90 -3.21 -8.98
C VAL A 69 9.87 -3.86 -9.96
N SER A 70 9.34 -4.77 -10.77
CA SER A 70 10.04 -5.41 -11.88
C SER A 70 9.57 -4.81 -13.21
N ASP A 71 10.11 -5.30 -14.32
CA ASP A 71 9.75 -4.81 -15.66
C ASP A 71 8.29 -5.12 -16.05
N ASP A 72 7.66 -6.09 -15.39
CA ASP A 72 6.36 -6.63 -15.79
C ASP A 72 5.42 -6.92 -14.59
N SER A 73 5.85 -6.54 -13.38
CA SER A 73 5.13 -6.87 -12.15
C SER A 73 5.50 -5.97 -10.99
N VAL A 74 4.52 -5.75 -10.12
CA VAL A 74 4.68 -5.17 -8.79
C VAL A 74 4.34 -6.22 -7.75
N ILE A 75 5.23 -6.39 -6.77
CA ILE A 75 5.04 -7.29 -5.63
C ILE A 75 5.00 -6.46 -4.36
N MET A 76 3.93 -6.58 -3.59
CA MET A 76 3.80 -5.96 -2.27
C MET A 76 3.84 -7.05 -1.20
N ASP A 77 4.78 -6.89 -0.25
CA ASP A 77 4.85 -7.70 0.96
C ASP A 77 4.67 -6.78 2.18
N SER A 78 3.63 -7.01 2.96
CA SER A 78 3.22 -6.13 4.07
C SER A 78 3.07 -6.90 5.36
N ASP A 79 3.62 -6.36 6.44
CA ASP A 79 3.31 -6.76 7.82
C ASP A 79 2.06 -6.03 8.29
N LEU A 80 1.03 -6.81 8.60
CA LEU A 80 -0.24 -6.35 9.14
C LEU A 80 -0.37 -6.93 10.55
N PRO A 81 -0.10 -6.13 11.60
CA PRO A 81 -0.23 -6.62 12.97
C PRO A 81 -1.66 -7.10 13.24
N GLY A 82 -1.82 -8.14 14.06
CA GLY A 82 -3.15 -8.70 14.37
C GLY A 82 -4.15 -7.68 14.94
N LEU A 83 -3.67 -6.59 15.57
CA LEU A 83 -4.50 -5.49 16.07
C LEU A 83 -5.20 -4.70 14.96
N VAL A 84 -4.72 -4.76 13.71
CA VAL A 84 -5.39 -4.16 12.55
C VAL A 84 -6.84 -4.64 12.44
N THR A 85 -7.09 -5.92 12.72
CA THR A 85 -8.42 -6.55 12.69
C THR A 85 -9.43 -5.93 13.65
N ALA A 86 -8.98 -5.18 14.66
CA ALA A 86 -9.86 -4.45 15.58
C ALA A 86 -10.57 -3.25 14.93
N PHE A 87 -10.13 -2.79 13.75
CA PHE A 87 -10.76 -1.67 13.06
C PHE A 87 -10.93 -1.85 11.55
N VAL A 88 -10.17 -2.75 10.91
CA VAL A 88 -10.34 -3.19 9.51
C VAL A 88 -9.87 -4.65 9.37
N SER A 89 -10.64 -5.51 8.70
CA SER A 89 -10.20 -6.91 8.45
C SER A 89 -9.05 -6.96 7.44
N GLU A 90 -8.20 -7.99 7.52
CA GLU A 90 -7.13 -8.18 6.52
C GLU A 90 -7.69 -8.33 5.11
N ASP A 91 -8.81 -9.06 4.94
CA ASP A 91 -9.47 -9.23 3.64
C ASP A 91 -9.94 -7.88 3.06
N THR A 92 -10.52 -7.02 3.89
CA THR A 92 -10.92 -5.67 3.44
C THR A 92 -9.71 -4.84 3.00
N ILE A 93 -8.56 -4.97 3.67
CA ILE A 93 -7.33 -4.27 3.29
C ILE A 93 -6.82 -4.80 1.94
N ARG A 94 -6.80 -6.13 1.80
CA ARG A 94 -6.43 -6.80 0.55
C ARG A 94 -7.30 -6.32 -0.61
N ASP A 95 -8.63 -6.39 -0.48
CA ASP A 95 -9.58 -5.99 -1.52
C ASP A 95 -9.36 -4.54 -1.97
N VAL A 96 -9.10 -3.63 -1.01
CA VAL A 96 -8.82 -2.22 -1.32
C VAL A 96 -7.50 -2.10 -2.09
N ILE A 97 -6.44 -2.76 -1.64
CA ILE A 97 -5.14 -2.68 -2.31
C ILE A 97 -5.19 -3.31 -3.71
N GLU A 98 -5.77 -4.50 -3.85
CA GLU A 98 -5.92 -5.17 -5.14
C GLU A 98 -6.68 -4.29 -6.13
N LYS A 99 -7.81 -3.70 -5.70
CA LYS A 99 -8.56 -2.75 -6.53
C LYS A 99 -7.74 -1.52 -6.92
N GLN A 100 -6.96 -0.95 -6.00
CA GLN A 100 -6.11 0.21 -6.34
C GLN A 100 -4.99 -0.17 -7.31
N LEU A 101 -4.42 -1.37 -7.20
CA LEU A 101 -3.42 -1.88 -8.14
C LEU A 101 -4.04 -2.16 -9.52
N ASP A 102 -5.28 -2.66 -9.57
CA ASP A 102 -6.05 -2.80 -10.81
C ASP A 102 -6.29 -1.45 -11.49
N ASP A 103 -6.67 -0.43 -10.72
CA ASP A 103 -6.88 0.92 -11.24
C ASP A 103 -5.56 1.55 -11.74
N LEU A 104 -4.43 1.24 -11.10
CA LEU A 104 -3.11 1.77 -11.42
C LEU A 104 -2.46 1.09 -12.64
N PHE A 105 -2.72 -0.20 -12.80
CA PHE A 105 -2.22 -1.06 -13.87
C PHE A 105 -3.37 -1.80 -14.57
N PRO A 106 -4.19 -1.09 -15.36
CA PRO A 106 -5.22 -1.71 -16.15
C PRO A 106 -4.59 -2.68 -17.17
N ALA A 107 -5.26 -3.82 -17.38
CA ALA A 107 -4.84 -4.88 -18.29
C ALA A 107 -4.72 -4.42 -19.75
#